data_AF-A0A4V4RYH1-F1
#
_entry.id   AF-A0A4V4RYH1-F1
#
_cell.length_a   1.000
_cell.length_b   1.000
_cell.length_c   1.000
_cell.angle_alpha   90.00
_cell.angle_beta   90.00
_cell.angle_gamma   90.00
#
_symmetry.space_group_name_H-M   'P 1'
#
loop_
_entity.id
_entity.type
_entity.pdbx_description
1 polymer ?
#
loop_
_entity_poly.entity_id
_entity_poly.type
_entity_poly.pdbx_seq_one_letter_code
_entity_poly.pdbx_strand_id
1 'polypeptide(L)'
;MDSKGVWFMKKSFTFYLCLIILVTLLIFSQVKWSVDLPNSQSLVLTENNQLVKELSGKDAQLFLLQLESTKPYFFNNASATDQPSNPDRLLVLEVEEETYYLYEKNQKTFLMKPYQYTLELPSNLDTILTN
;
A
#
# COMPACT_ATOMS: atom_id res chain seq x y z
N MET A 1 20.37 6.20 -52.08
CA MET A 1 19.64 6.57 -50.85
C MET A 1 20.44 7.67 -50.17
N ASP A 2 19.93 8.89 -50.21
CA ASP A 2 20.67 10.07 -49.79
C ASP A 2 20.90 10.12 -48.28
N SER A 3 22.14 10.45 -47.89
CA SER A 3 22.63 10.59 -46.51
C SER A 3 21.72 11.46 -45.62
N LYS A 4 21.00 12.43 -46.23
CA LYS A 4 20.05 13.32 -45.53
C LYS A 4 18.78 12.59 -45.03
N GLY A 5 18.27 11.58 -45.75
CA GLY A 5 17.06 10.84 -45.34
C GLY A 5 17.29 9.93 -44.13
N VAL A 6 18.48 9.33 -44.04
CA VAL A 6 18.88 8.47 -42.92
C VAL A 6 19.08 9.27 -41.63
N TRP A 7 19.58 10.51 -41.74
CA TRP A 7 19.77 11.41 -40.60
C TRP A 7 18.43 11.87 -40.00
N PHE A 8 17.45 12.22 -40.84
CA PHE A 8 16.10 12.58 -40.38
C PHE A 8 15.37 11.40 -39.72
N MET A 9 15.46 10.19 -40.26
CA MET A 9 14.85 8.99 -39.63
C MET A 9 15.46 8.66 -38.27
N LYS A 10 16.79 8.73 -38.11
CA LYS A 10 17.45 8.52 -36.81
C LYS A 10 17.04 9.57 -35.78
N LYS A 11 16.95 10.84 -36.17
CA LYS A 11 16.59 11.95 -35.27
C LYS A 11 15.14 11.86 -34.79
N SER A 12 14.21 11.49 -35.69
CA SER A 12 12.81 11.24 -35.33
C SER A 12 12.65 10.00 -34.43
N PHE A 13 13.39 8.92 -34.70
CA PHE A 13 13.36 7.71 -33.86
C PHE A 13 13.88 7.98 -32.43
N THR A 14 14.99 8.70 -32.27
CA THR A 14 15.50 9.08 -30.95
C THR A 14 14.51 9.95 -30.19
N PHE A 15 13.80 10.86 -30.88
CA PHE A 15 12.77 11.69 -30.26
C PHE A 15 11.60 10.86 -29.72
N TYR A 16 11.09 9.90 -30.50
CA TYR A 16 10.05 8.98 -30.03
C TYR A 16 10.51 8.12 -28.85
N LEU A 17 11.75 7.64 -28.88
CA LEU A 17 12.33 6.86 -27.78
C LEU A 17 12.41 7.70 -26.50
N CYS A 18 12.87 8.95 -26.59
CA CYS A 18 12.88 9.88 -25.45
C CYS A 18 11.46 10.18 -24.93
N LEU A 19 10.47 10.32 -25.82
CA LEU A 19 9.08 10.55 -25.43
C LEU A 19 8.52 9.34 -24.66
N ILE A 20 8.77 8.11 -25.12
CA ILE A 20 8.34 6.88 -24.44
C ILE A 20 9.00 6.80 -23.05
N ILE A 21 10.30 7.08 -22.95
CA ILE A 21 11.01 7.08 -21.67
C ILE A 21 10.41 8.12 -20.71
N LEU A 22 10.14 9.33 -21.20
CA LEU A 22 9.52 10.39 -20.40
C LEU A 22 8.13 9.98 -19.91
N VAL A 23 7.31 9.40 -20.78
CA VAL A 23 5.97 8.88 -20.42
C VAL A 23 6.07 7.77 -19.38
N THR A 24 6.99 6.81 -19.55
CA THR A 24 7.20 5.77 -18.54
C THR A 24 7.65 6.35 -17.21
N LEU A 25 8.60 7.29 -17.18
CA LEU A 25 9.05 7.95 -15.95
C LEU A 25 7.91 8.72 -15.25
N LEU A 26 7.06 9.38 -16.03
CA LEU A 26 5.88 10.08 -15.49
C LEU A 26 4.90 9.09 -14.85
N ILE A 27 4.64 7.95 -15.48
CA ILE A 27 3.79 6.89 -14.91
C ILE A 27 4.43 6.33 -13.62
N PHE A 28 5.74 6.04 -13.64
CA PHE A 28 6.46 5.51 -12.48
C PHE A 28 6.50 6.49 -11.29
N SER A 29 6.50 7.81 -11.53
CA SER A 29 6.49 8.82 -10.46
C SER A 29 5.19 8.88 -9.66
N GLN A 30 4.08 8.39 -10.22
CA GLN A 30 2.78 8.34 -9.55
C GLN A 30 2.59 7.05 -8.73
N VAL A 31 3.49 6.08 -8.87
CA VAL A 31 3.43 4.82 -8.11
C VAL A 31 3.98 5.09 -6.72
N LYS A 32 3.11 5.04 -5.71
CA LYS A 32 3.55 4.97 -4.31
C LYS A 32 4.12 3.57 -4.08
N TRP A 33 5.30 3.49 -3.46
CA TRP A 33 6.02 2.23 -3.19
C TRP A 33 6.11 1.91 -1.69
N SER A 34 5.55 2.77 -0.86
CA SER A 34 5.52 2.62 0.59
C SER A 34 4.17 3.04 1.13
N VAL A 35 3.80 2.36 2.20
CA VAL A 35 2.77 2.77 3.13
C VAL A 35 3.49 3.57 4.21
N ASP A 36 3.01 4.79 4.47
CA ASP A 36 3.51 5.64 5.54
C ASP A 36 2.51 5.48 6.69
N LEU A 37 2.87 4.72 7.72
CA LEU A 37 2.09 4.63 8.95
C LEU A 37 2.64 5.69 9.92
N PRO A 38 1.77 6.43 10.64
CA PRO A 38 2.24 7.37 11.64
C PRO A 38 3.10 6.64 12.67
N ASN A 39 4.26 7.22 12.99
CA ASN A 39 5.17 6.68 13.99
C ASN A 39 4.57 6.87 15.39
N SER A 40 3.73 5.92 15.79
CA SER A 40 3.03 5.96 17.07
C SER A 40 3.70 5.08 18.12
N GLN A 41 3.61 5.54 19.37
CA GLN A 41 4.01 4.80 20.56
C GLN A 41 2.87 4.01 21.18
N SER A 42 1.65 4.13 20.66
CA SER A 42 0.47 3.41 21.13
C SER A 42 -0.44 3.08 19.96
N LEU A 43 -0.92 1.85 19.92
CA LEU A 43 -1.90 1.43 18.95
C LEU A 43 -2.88 0.44 19.56
N VAL A 44 -4.11 0.53 19.10
CA VAL A 44 -5.25 -0.24 19.63
C VAL A 44 -5.86 -1.03 18.49
N LEU A 45 -6.00 -2.34 18.70
CA LEU A 45 -6.74 -3.21 17.80
C LEU A 45 -8.04 -3.62 18.46
N THR A 46 -9.15 -3.35 17.78
CA THR A 46 -10.48 -3.78 18.19
C THR A 46 -11.13 -4.66 17.14
N GLU A 47 -11.91 -5.63 17.59
CA GLU A 47 -12.73 -6.53 16.77
C GLU A 47 -14.15 -6.51 17.35
N ASN A 48 -15.16 -6.17 16.55
CA ASN A 48 -16.55 -6.05 17.02
C ASN A 48 -16.70 -5.17 18.28
N ASN A 49 -16.00 -4.03 18.32
CA ASN A 49 -15.91 -3.11 19.47
C ASN A 49 -15.32 -3.72 20.76
N GLN A 50 -14.66 -4.86 20.68
CA GLN A 50 -13.92 -5.47 21.79
C GLN A 50 -12.42 -5.27 21.59
N LEU A 51 -11.71 -4.92 22.66
CA LEU A 51 -10.25 -4.80 22.64
C LEU A 51 -9.64 -6.18 22.40
N VAL A 52 -8.90 -6.33 21.30
CA VAL A 52 -8.15 -7.55 20.96
C VAL A 52 -6.72 -7.44 21.46
N LYS A 53 -6.08 -6.29 21.18
CA LYS A 53 -4.67 -6.07 21.50
C LYS A 53 -4.41 -4.58 21.66
N GLU A 54 -3.65 -4.24 22.69
CA GLU A 54 -3.11 -2.89 22.89
C GLU A 54 -1.58 -3.03 22.88
N LEU A 55 -0.92 -2.29 22.00
CA LEU A 55 0.55 -2.28 21.92
C LEU A 55 1.06 -0.91 22.31
N SER A 56 2.18 -0.88 23.02
CA SER A 56 2.82 0.35 23.46
C SER A 56 4.34 0.31 23.31
N GLY A 57 4.94 1.49 23.17
CA GLY A 57 6.38 1.67 23.06
C GLY A 57 6.98 0.91 21.88
N LYS A 58 7.91 0.00 22.17
CA LYS A 58 8.68 -0.72 21.15
C LYS A 58 7.81 -1.70 20.35
N ASP A 59 6.84 -2.33 20.98
CA ASP A 59 6.01 -3.36 20.33
C ASP A 59 5.07 -2.71 19.30
N ALA A 60 4.57 -1.50 19.59
CA ALA A 60 3.80 -0.71 18.64
C ALA A 60 4.63 -0.38 17.39
N GLN A 61 5.88 0.06 17.58
CA GLN A 61 6.79 0.38 16.46
C GLN A 61 7.15 -0.86 15.64
N LEU A 62 7.41 -1.99 16.29
CA LEU A 62 7.72 -3.24 15.59
C LEU A 62 6.52 -3.72 14.76
N PHE A 63 5.31 -3.59 15.29
CA PHE A 63 4.08 -3.95 14.59
C PHE A 63 3.86 -3.08 13.34
N LEU A 64 4.02 -1.76 13.46
CA LEU A 64 3.91 -0.85 12.31
C LEU A 64 4.99 -1.13 11.26
N LEU A 65 6.24 -1.36 11.68
CA LEU A 65 7.34 -1.74 10.77
C LEU A 65 7.06 -3.06 10.05
N GLN A 66 6.44 -4.03 10.71
CA GLN A 66 6.04 -5.29 10.09
C GLN A 66 5.02 -5.04 8.97
N LEU A 67 4.00 -4.21 9.24
CA LEU A 67 3.02 -3.82 8.23
C LEU A 67 3.69 -3.10 7.04
N GLU A 68 4.61 -2.17 7.30
CA GLU A 68 5.36 -1.41 6.28
C GLU A 68 6.38 -2.22 5.48
N SER A 69 6.94 -3.29 6.05
CA SER A 69 7.94 -4.14 5.39
C SER A 69 7.36 -5.00 4.26
N THR A 70 6.04 -5.06 4.17
CA THR A 70 5.32 -5.85 3.17
C THR A 70 5.50 -5.26 1.77
N LYS A 71 6.43 -5.77 0.97
CA LYS A 71 6.62 -5.33 -0.43
C LYS A 71 6.51 -6.50 -1.41
N PRO A 72 6.01 -6.26 -2.63
CA PRO A 72 5.54 -4.98 -3.18
C PRO A 72 4.05 -4.67 -2.89
N TYR A 73 3.74 -3.40 -2.65
CA TYR A 73 2.37 -2.91 -2.53
C TYR A 73 1.72 -2.76 -3.91
N PHE A 74 0.71 -3.58 -4.20
CA PHE A 74 -0.22 -3.30 -5.29
C PHE A 74 -1.37 -2.48 -4.73
N PHE A 75 -1.25 -1.15 -4.79
CA PHE A 75 -2.32 -0.23 -4.44
C PHE A 75 -3.49 -0.42 -5.43
N ASN A 76 -4.43 -1.29 -5.09
CA ASN A 76 -5.57 -1.59 -5.94
C ASN A 76 -6.64 -0.52 -5.75
N ASN A 77 -6.48 0.61 -6.45
CA ASN A 77 -7.29 1.83 -6.35
C ASN A 77 -7.33 2.45 -4.94
N ALA A 78 -7.49 3.77 -4.87
CA ALA A 78 -7.82 4.43 -3.61
C ALA A 78 -9.07 3.75 -3.05
N SER A 79 -9.02 3.28 -1.79
CA SER A 79 -10.18 2.64 -1.16
C SER A 79 -11.36 3.62 -1.22
N ALA A 80 -12.34 3.41 -2.09
CA ALA A 80 -13.44 4.37 -2.29
C ALA A 80 -14.54 4.24 -1.21
N THR A 81 -14.21 3.65 -0.07
CA THR A 81 -15.15 3.18 0.95
C THR A 81 -14.64 3.51 2.34
N ASP A 82 -15.56 3.87 3.24
CA ASP A 82 -15.26 4.11 4.65
C ASP A 82 -14.74 2.85 5.37
N GLN A 83 -15.19 1.66 4.94
CA GLN A 83 -14.87 0.37 5.54
C GLN A 83 -14.83 -0.77 4.50
N PRO A 84 -14.18 -1.92 4.80
CA PRO A 84 -14.15 -3.07 3.89
C PRO A 84 -15.54 -3.63 3.60
N SER A 85 -15.78 -4.03 2.35
CA SER A 85 -17.06 -4.63 1.94
C SER A 85 -17.06 -6.14 2.14
N ASN A 86 -17.92 -6.60 3.06
CA ASN A 86 -18.11 -8.02 3.43
C ASN A 86 -16.79 -8.75 3.71
N PRO A 87 -16.04 -8.36 4.75
CA PRO A 87 -14.88 -9.12 5.20
C PRO A 87 -15.32 -10.40 5.92
N ASP A 88 -14.50 -11.45 5.83
CA ASP A 88 -14.68 -12.68 6.62
C ASP A 88 -14.37 -12.40 8.11
N ARG A 89 -13.41 -11.50 8.35
CA ARG A 89 -12.99 -11.00 9.67
C ARG A 89 -12.50 -9.58 9.57
N LEU A 90 -12.80 -8.73 10.54
CA LEU A 90 -12.45 -7.30 10.53
C LEU A 90 -11.89 -6.85 11.89
N LEU A 91 -10.71 -6.24 11.84
CA LEU A 91 -10.13 -5.49 12.95
C LEU A 91 -9.98 -4.03 12.58
N VAL A 92 -10.29 -3.17 13.53
CA VAL A 92 -10.03 -1.73 13.46
C VAL A 92 -8.73 -1.47 14.21
N LEU A 93 -7.76 -0.91 13.49
CA LEU A 93 -6.47 -0.50 14.01
C LEU A 93 -6.49 1.03 14.13
N GLU A 94 -6.46 1.51 15.37
CA GLU A 94 -6.37 2.94 15.68
C GLU A 94 -4.90 3.28 15.98
N VAL A 95 -4.36 4.22 15.22
CA VAL A 95 -2.99 4.73 15.38
C VAL A 95 -3.07 6.25 15.41
N GLU A 96 -2.85 6.82 16.59
CA GLU A 96 -3.06 8.26 16.83
C GLU A 96 -4.48 8.71 16.46
N GLU A 97 -4.61 9.63 15.50
CA GLU A 97 -5.89 10.15 14.98
C GLU A 97 -6.32 9.45 13.68
N GLU A 98 -5.61 8.40 13.26
CA GLU A 98 -5.88 7.68 12.02
C GLU A 98 -6.46 6.29 12.27
N THR A 99 -7.47 5.95 11.45
CA THR A 99 -8.13 4.65 11.48
C THR A 99 -7.74 3.82 10.27
N TYR A 100 -7.33 2.58 10.55
CA TYR A 100 -6.98 1.57 9.59
C TYR A 100 -7.86 0.33 9.78
N TYR A 101 -8.07 -0.42 8.71
CA TYR A 101 -8.80 -1.68 8.77
C TYR A 101 -7.88 -2.82 8.36
N LEU A 102 -7.70 -3.77 9.27
CA LEU A 102 -7.00 -5.01 9.03
C LEU A 102 -8.06 -6.11 8.90
N TYR A 103 -8.18 -6.75 7.74
CA TYR A 103 -9.28 -7.68 7.50
C TYR A 103 -8.87 -8.89 6.68
N GLU A 104 -9.61 -9.98 6.85
CA GLU A 104 -9.48 -11.17 6.02
C GLU A 104 -10.62 -11.22 5.00
N LYS A 105 -10.28 -11.57 3.76
CA LYS A 105 -11.26 -11.84 2.70
C LYS A 105 -10.71 -12.89 1.75
N ASN A 106 -11.44 -13.97 1.55
CA ASN A 106 -11.01 -15.08 0.68
C ASN A 106 -9.64 -15.64 1.11
N GLN A 107 -9.43 -15.86 2.42
CA GLN A 107 -8.18 -16.39 3.00
C GLN A 107 -6.95 -15.49 2.82
N LYS A 108 -7.14 -14.25 2.39
CA LYS A 108 -6.09 -13.24 2.24
C LYS A 108 -6.30 -12.14 3.26
N THR A 109 -5.21 -11.64 3.81
CA THR A 109 -5.24 -10.50 4.73
C THR A 109 -5.02 -9.22 3.97
N PHE A 110 -5.72 -8.17 4.36
CA PHE A 110 -5.59 -6.85 3.79
C PHE A 110 -5.46 -5.80 4.87
N LEU A 111 -4.69 -4.75 4.59
CA LEU A 111 -4.68 -3.50 5.33
C LEU A 111 -5.30 -2.41 4.44
N MET A 112 -6.25 -1.67 4.98
CA MET A 112 -6.94 -0.60 4.27
C MET A 112 -6.88 0.69 5.05
N LYS A 113 -6.52 1.77 4.35
CA LYS A 113 -6.73 3.13 4.81
C LYS A 113 -7.84 3.76 3.95
N PRO A 114 -8.97 4.17 4.54
CA PRO A 114 -10.09 4.76 3.81
C PRO A 114 -9.65 5.88 2.87
N TYR A 115 -10.19 5.92 1.67
CA TYR A 115 -9.90 6.93 0.64
C TYR A 115 -8.45 7.01 0.17
N GLN A 116 -7.57 6.12 0.64
CA GLN A 116 -6.15 6.14 0.31
C GLN A 116 -5.69 4.86 -0.36
N TYR A 117 -5.91 3.70 0.27
CA TYR A 117 -5.43 2.44 -0.28
C TYR A 117 -6.04 1.20 0.37
N THR A 118 -5.98 0.10 -0.38
CA THR A 118 -6.04 -1.27 0.15
C THR A 118 -4.80 -2.02 -0.31
N LEU A 119 -4.17 -2.76 0.60
CA LEU A 119 -2.99 -3.58 0.33
C LEU A 119 -3.19 -5.00 0.86
N GLU A 120 -2.72 -5.98 0.10
CA GLU A 120 -2.68 -7.39 0.52
C GLU A 120 -1.41 -7.63 1.35
N LEU A 121 -1.56 -8.27 2.51
CA LEU A 121 -0.46 -8.69 3.37
C LEU A 121 -0.08 -10.16 3.11
N PRO A 122 1.22 -10.52 3.13
CA PRO A 122 1.70 -11.88 2.88
C PRO A 122 1.39 -12.83 4.03
N SER A 123 1.22 -12.28 5.24
CA SER A 123 0.89 -13.04 6.44
C SER A 123 -0.62 -13.10 6.64
N ASN A 124 -1.10 -14.22 7.15
CA ASN A 124 -2.48 -14.30 7.61
C ASN A 124 -2.68 -13.40 8.85
N LEU A 125 -3.94 -13.08 9.13
CA LEU A 125 -4.33 -12.16 10.19
C LEU A 125 -3.88 -12.66 11.57
N ASP A 126 -4.01 -13.95 11.84
CA ASP A 126 -3.62 -14.55 13.12
C ASP A 126 -2.11 -14.43 13.38
N THR A 127 -1.26 -14.63 12.37
CA THR A 127 0.21 -14.48 12.50
C THR A 127 0.59 -13.03 12.80
N ILE A 128 -0.15 -12.06 12.24
CA ILE A 128 0.05 -10.64 12.54
C ILE A 128 -0.31 -10.32 13.99
N LEU A 129 -1.35 -10.98 14.53
CA LEU A 129 -1.81 -10.75 15.91
C LEU A 129 -0.96 -11.45 16.97
N THR A 130 -0.27 -12.55 16.63
CA THR A 130 0.55 -13.31 17.59
C THR A 130 2.00 -12.83 17.73
N ASN A 131 2.53 -12.11 16.73
CA ASN A 131 3.82 -11.40 16.86
C ASN A 131 3.65 -10.10 17.66
#